data_AF-A0A366HSA4-F1
#
_entry.id   AF-A0A366HSA4-F1
#
_cell.length_a   1.000
_cell.length_b   1.000
_cell.length_c   1.000
_cell.angle_alpha   90.00
_cell.angle_beta   90.00
_cell.angle_gamma   90.00
#
_symmetry.space_group_name_H-M   'P 1'
#
loop_
_entity.id
_entity.type
_entity.pdbx_description
1 polymer ?
#
loop_
_entity_poly.entity_id
_entity_poly.type
_entity_poly.pdbx_seq_one_letter_code
_entity_poly.pdbx_strand_id
1 'polypeptide(L)'
;MRSRLFTATPLTLFLALGMSEVSEVKGAGETPTSPVPKAEAVPEAVLQNSNPAGPPVVETRRAIVEVPQQDTSPTIYDAVVSGDAELVDKLLRTGTSGQMVTSSGDTPLCQALRAGRPDIAINLVLHGADPNTPGLGKHTPVALASLRRHPTLLQVLLEAGGDPNKAFGSPVSAEFLTLVPDGYLRSEMKREHRVTPLMAASARGDVEAVTLLLKHGADRGIATQPRYRYALNFAADRRYLYVMRLLLGRSPDTEPHILITINLRDQKAKLEVEGKLMLETKISTGRRGYETPAGRYVITNKYKDWTSTIYKVPMPYFLRLNCSAIGLHSGYVTGRPASHGCIRLPHEMAKKFFSMTTVGDEVIIEH
;
A
#
# COMPACT_ATOMS: atom_id res chain seq x y z
N MET A 1 -18.81 17.33 12.48
CA MET A 1 -19.71 16.16 12.59
C MET A 1 -18.88 14.90 12.44
N ARG A 2 -18.86 14.03 13.48
CA ARG A 2 -18.05 12.80 13.51
C ARG A 2 -18.64 11.78 12.52
N SER A 3 -17.89 11.42 11.49
CA SER A 3 -18.24 10.35 10.56
C SER A 3 -18.12 9.00 11.28
N ARG A 4 -19.24 8.27 11.37
CA ARG A 4 -19.25 6.87 11.82
C ARG A 4 -18.50 6.04 10.78
N LEU A 5 -17.38 5.44 11.19
CA LEU A 5 -16.71 4.38 10.44
C LEU A 5 -17.67 3.17 10.43
N PHE A 6 -18.20 2.83 9.27
CA PHE A 6 -18.87 1.55 9.07
C PHE A 6 -17.76 0.49 9.02
N THR A 7 -17.63 -0.29 10.10
CA THR A 7 -16.90 -1.55 10.08
C THR A 7 -17.68 -2.51 9.18
N ALA A 8 -17.15 -2.84 8.01
CA ALA A 8 -17.77 -3.85 7.14
C ALA A 8 -17.81 -5.19 7.90
N THR A 9 -18.99 -5.76 8.05
CA THR A 9 -19.14 -7.12 8.57
C THR A 9 -18.51 -8.13 7.60
N PRO A 10 -18.03 -9.30 8.06
CA PRO A 10 -17.55 -10.38 7.20
C PRO A 10 -18.51 -10.69 6.04
N LEU A 11 -19.83 -10.62 6.29
CA LEU A 11 -20.89 -10.87 5.31
C LEU A 11 -20.88 -9.88 4.14
N THR A 12 -20.56 -8.60 4.39
CA THR A 12 -20.45 -7.56 3.34
C THR A 12 -19.21 -7.74 2.47
N LEU A 13 -18.11 -8.28 3.03
CA LEU A 13 -16.89 -8.59 2.28
C LEU A 13 -17.07 -9.85 1.40
N PHE A 14 -17.79 -10.85 1.91
CA PHE A 14 -18.18 -12.05 1.15
C PHE A 14 -19.05 -11.72 -0.07
N LEU A 15 -20.04 -10.83 0.07
CA LEU A 15 -20.92 -10.43 -1.03
C LEU A 15 -20.21 -9.56 -2.08
N ALA A 16 -19.23 -8.75 -1.69
CA ALA A 16 -18.45 -7.92 -2.62
C ALA A 16 -17.51 -8.74 -3.54
N LEU A 17 -17.11 -9.94 -3.13
CA LEU A 17 -16.14 -10.80 -3.83
C LEU A 17 -16.78 -11.85 -4.77
N GLY A 18 -18.11 -11.87 -4.90
CA GLY A 18 -18.80 -12.77 -5.85
C GLY A 18 -18.62 -14.27 -5.59
N MET A 19 -18.29 -14.66 -4.35
CA MET A 19 -18.11 -16.06 -3.98
C MET A 19 -19.46 -16.66 -3.54
N SER A 20 -19.98 -17.61 -4.31
CA SER A 20 -21.27 -18.27 -4.04
C SER A 20 -21.16 -19.43 -3.04
N GLU A 21 -22.19 -19.51 -2.19
CA GLU A 21 -22.66 -20.60 -1.31
C GLU A 21 -22.11 -20.71 0.12
N VAL A 22 -22.99 -20.41 1.09
CA VAL A 22 -23.17 -21.22 2.31
C VAL A 22 -24.68 -21.40 2.52
N SER A 23 -25.10 -22.66 2.66
CA SER A 23 -26.47 -23.10 2.89
C SER A 23 -27.00 -22.68 4.27
N GLU A 24 -28.24 -22.18 4.29
CA GLU A 24 -28.99 -21.84 5.49
C GLU A 24 -29.33 -23.09 6.32
N VAL A 25 -29.07 -23.05 7.63
CA VAL A 25 -29.70 -23.95 8.61
C VAL A 25 -30.87 -23.21 9.26
N LYS A 26 -32.09 -23.63 8.91
CA LYS A 26 -33.34 -23.14 9.49
C LYS A 26 -33.46 -23.57 10.96
N GLY A 27 -33.76 -22.61 11.83
CA GLY A 27 -34.19 -22.86 13.21
C GLY A 27 -35.67 -23.23 13.30
N ALA A 28 -36.00 -24.04 14.31
CA ALA A 28 -37.34 -24.18 14.85
C ALA A 28 -37.24 -23.92 16.36
N GLY A 29 -38.02 -22.95 16.84
CA GLY A 29 -38.14 -22.64 18.25
C GLY A 29 -39.20 -23.50 18.92
N GLU A 30 -39.12 -23.59 20.25
CA GLU A 30 -40.28 -23.66 21.15
C GLU A 30 -39.80 -23.38 22.58
N THR A 31 -40.54 -22.52 23.28
CA THR A 31 -40.49 -22.37 24.74
C THR A 31 -41.69 -23.13 25.31
N PRO A 32 -41.69 -23.55 26.60
CA PRO A 32 -42.45 -22.75 27.56
C PRO A 32 -41.99 -22.77 29.05
N THR A 33 -42.19 -21.62 29.71
CA THR A 33 -42.79 -21.36 31.05
C THR A 33 -42.21 -21.93 32.37
N SER A 34 -41.64 -21.02 33.19
CA SER A 34 -41.97 -20.57 34.60
C SER A 34 -42.38 -21.58 35.72
N PRO A 35 -42.36 -21.22 37.05
CA PRO A 35 -41.76 -20.10 37.82
C PRO A 35 -40.92 -20.51 39.07
N VAL A 36 -40.35 -19.48 39.72
CA VAL A 36 -39.58 -19.42 40.98
C VAL A 36 -40.49 -19.60 42.24
N PRO A 37 -39.95 -19.93 43.44
CA PRO A 37 -39.96 -18.94 44.53
C PRO A 37 -38.67 -18.88 45.39
N LYS A 38 -38.49 -17.72 46.05
CA LYS A 38 -37.46 -17.32 47.03
C LYS A 38 -37.92 -17.57 48.48
N ALA A 39 -36.97 -17.62 49.43
CA ALA A 39 -36.96 -17.14 50.84
C ALA A 39 -35.98 -18.02 51.68
N GLU A 40 -35.33 -17.67 52.79
CA GLU A 40 -35.05 -16.49 53.63
C GLU A 40 -33.97 -16.94 54.67
N ALA A 41 -33.56 -16.05 55.59
CA ALA A 41 -32.34 -16.07 56.42
C ALA A 41 -32.40 -16.81 57.81
N VAL A 42 -31.23 -17.34 58.26
CA VAL A 42 -30.50 -17.26 59.60
C VAL A 42 -31.30 -17.51 60.92
N PRO A 43 -30.84 -18.27 61.97
CA PRO A 43 -29.69 -17.92 62.86
C PRO A 43 -28.90 -19.03 63.65
N GLU A 44 -27.89 -18.55 64.40
CA GLU A 44 -26.97 -19.21 65.35
C GLU A 44 -27.61 -19.77 66.67
N ALA A 45 -26.99 -20.80 67.27
CA ALA A 45 -26.75 -21.02 68.73
C ALA A 45 -26.17 -22.47 68.96
N VAL A 46 -24.93 -22.68 69.43
CA VAL A 46 -24.40 -22.81 70.83
C VAL A 46 -24.61 -24.18 71.55
N LEU A 47 -23.47 -24.86 71.80
CA LEU A 47 -23.04 -25.81 72.87
C LEU A 47 -23.70 -27.20 73.08
N GLN A 48 -22.90 -28.29 73.03
CA GLN A 48 -22.41 -29.06 74.22
C GLN A 48 -21.56 -30.32 73.88
N ASN A 49 -20.37 -30.39 74.51
CA ASN A 49 -19.53 -31.52 75.02
C ASN A 49 -19.76 -32.99 74.57
N SER A 50 -18.70 -33.72 74.17
CA SER A 50 -17.78 -34.50 75.05
C SER A 50 -16.92 -35.54 74.29
N ASN A 51 -15.60 -35.51 74.54
CA ASN A 51 -14.44 -36.43 74.32
C ASN A 51 -14.66 -37.97 74.12
N PRO A 52 -13.63 -38.79 73.73
CA PRO A 52 -12.16 -38.56 73.78
C PRO A 52 -11.32 -39.02 72.55
N ALA A 53 -10.04 -38.69 72.65
CA ALA A 53 -8.93 -38.87 71.70
C ALA A 53 -8.50 -40.31 71.38
N GLY A 54 -8.10 -40.52 70.12
CA GLY A 54 -7.15 -41.55 69.66
C GLY A 54 -5.92 -40.89 69.00
N PRO A 55 -4.78 -41.57 68.87
CA PRO A 55 -3.48 -40.96 68.54
C PRO A 55 -3.40 -40.47 67.08
N PRO A 56 -2.54 -39.49 66.75
CA PRO A 56 -2.52 -38.89 65.43
C PRO A 56 -1.82 -39.80 64.42
N VAL A 57 -2.54 -40.21 63.37
CA VAL A 57 -1.93 -40.73 62.14
C VAL A 57 -1.49 -39.52 61.33
N VAL A 58 -0.18 -39.32 61.21
CA VAL A 58 0.40 -38.32 60.30
C VAL A 58 0.26 -38.87 58.89
N GLU A 59 -0.90 -38.65 58.29
CA GLU A 59 -1.14 -38.91 56.88
C GLU A 59 -0.69 -37.65 56.13
N THR A 60 0.46 -37.76 55.46
CA THR A 60 0.99 -36.73 54.57
C THR A 60 -0.01 -36.49 53.45
N ARG A 61 -0.88 -35.48 53.61
CA ARG A 61 -1.67 -34.91 52.52
C ARG A 61 -0.69 -34.38 51.47
N ARG A 62 -0.42 -35.19 50.45
CA ARG A 62 0.06 -34.68 49.16
C ARG A 62 -1.01 -33.71 48.67
N ALA A 63 -0.72 -32.42 48.75
CA ALA A 63 -1.46 -31.42 48.02
C ALA A 63 -1.46 -31.86 46.55
N ILE A 64 -2.65 -32.12 46.01
CA ILE A 64 -2.84 -32.22 44.57
C ILE A 64 -2.57 -30.79 44.08
N VAL A 65 -1.34 -30.55 43.64
CA VAL A 65 -1.04 -29.39 42.82
C VAL A 65 -1.73 -29.69 41.51
N GLU A 66 -2.88 -29.07 41.27
CA GLU A 66 -3.42 -28.95 39.91
C GLU A 66 -2.33 -28.25 39.10
N VAL A 67 -1.56 -29.05 38.36
CA VAL A 67 -0.71 -28.52 37.29
C VAL A 67 -1.69 -27.96 36.28
N PRO A 68 -1.68 -26.64 35.99
CA PRO A 68 -2.52 -26.10 34.93
C PRO A 68 -2.15 -26.88 33.67
N GLN A 69 -3.11 -27.60 33.09
CA GLN A 69 -2.94 -28.17 31.76
C GLN A 69 -2.59 -26.99 30.85
N GLN A 70 -1.32 -26.89 30.43
CA GLN A 70 -0.99 -26.07 29.28
C GLN A 70 -1.79 -26.67 28.14
N ASP A 71 -2.78 -25.93 27.65
CA ASP A 71 -3.53 -26.29 26.47
C ASP A 71 -2.52 -26.50 25.34
N THR A 72 -2.22 -27.77 25.03
CA THR A 72 -1.24 -28.17 24.01
C THR A 72 -1.80 -28.04 22.60
N SER A 73 -3.02 -27.52 22.48
CA SER A 73 -3.68 -27.23 21.21
C SER A 73 -2.84 -26.22 20.41
N PRO A 74 -2.50 -26.50 19.14
CA PRO A 74 -1.69 -25.61 18.33
C PRO A 74 -2.39 -24.25 18.19
N THR A 75 -1.65 -23.16 18.41
CA THR A 75 -2.23 -21.82 18.27
C THR A 75 -2.46 -21.50 16.80
N ILE A 76 -3.35 -20.55 16.51
CA ILE A 76 -3.54 -20.07 15.14
C ILE A 76 -2.25 -19.49 14.56
N TYR A 77 -1.38 -18.90 15.39
CA TYR A 77 -0.07 -18.43 14.95
C TYR A 77 0.84 -19.58 14.52
N ASP A 78 0.87 -20.69 15.27
CA ASP A 78 1.67 -21.88 14.92
C ASP A 78 1.18 -22.52 13.61
N ALA A 79 -0.14 -22.55 13.40
CA ALA A 79 -0.75 -23.01 12.15
C ALA A 79 -0.34 -22.12 10.96
N VAL A 80 -0.28 -20.80 11.13
CA VAL A 80 0.19 -19.88 10.09
C VAL A 80 1.69 -20.02 9.82
N VAL A 81 2.51 -20.22 10.87
CA VAL A 81 3.96 -20.41 10.74
C VAL A 81 4.29 -21.70 9.98
N SER A 82 3.61 -22.79 10.32
CA SER A 82 3.71 -24.07 9.58
C SER A 82 3.10 -23.97 8.18
N GLY A 83 2.15 -23.04 8.00
CA GLY A 83 1.51 -22.79 6.72
C GLY A 83 0.40 -23.78 6.39
N ASP A 84 -0.18 -24.38 7.43
CA ASP A 84 -1.29 -25.33 7.33
C ASP A 84 -2.60 -24.56 7.17
N ALA A 85 -2.98 -24.29 5.92
CA ALA A 85 -4.19 -23.53 5.60
C ALA A 85 -5.47 -24.24 6.09
N GLU A 86 -5.49 -25.57 6.12
CA GLU A 86 -6.63 -26.36 6.59
C GLU A 86 -6.79 -26.23 8.11
N LEU A 87 -5.68 -26.30 8.86
CA LEU A 87 -5.70 -26.08 10.30
C LEU A 87 -6.10 -24.64 10.64
N VAL A 88 -5.60 -23.65 9.89
CA VAL A 88 -6.03 -22.25 10.06
C VAL A 88 -7.54 -22.12 9.85
N ASP A 89 -8.08 -22.67 8.75
CA ASP A 89 -9.52 -22.62 8.47
C ASP A 89 -10.34 -23.31 9.57
N LYS A 90 -9.91 -24.49 10.02
CA LYS A 90 -10.55 -25.22 11.11
C LYS A 90 -10.58 -24.41 12.40
N LEU A 91 -9.45 -23.83 12.81
CA LEU A 91 -9.35 -23.02 14.03
C LEU A 91 -10.22 -21.77 13.96
N LEU A 92 -10.27 -21.09 12.82
CA LEU A 92 -11.12 -19.92 12.63
C LEU A 92 -12.61 -20.27 12.69
N ARG A 93 -13.02 -21.41 12.11
CA ARG A 93 -14.41 -21.89 12.18
C ARG A 93 -14.85 -22.30 13.59
N THR A 94 -13.93 -22.72 14.45
CA THR A 94 -14.24 -23.01 15.87
C THR A 94 -14.33 -21.74 16.73
N GLY A 95 -14.26 -20.55 16.13
CA GLY A 95 -14.37 -19.27 16.84
C GLY A 95 -13.05 -18.75 17.40
N THR A 96 -11.90 -19.36 17.04
CA THR A 96 -10.59 -18.83 17.44
C THR A 96 -10.40 -17.46 16.82
N SER A 97 -10.05 -16.47 17.64
CA SER A 97 -9.79 -15.11 17.14
C SER A 97 -8.51 -15.08 16.31
N GLY A 98 -8.61 -14.60 15.06
CA GLY A 98 -7.45 -14.29 14.22
C GLY A 98 -6.63 -13.08 14.67
N GLN A 99 -7.06 -12.39 15.74
CA GLN A 99 -6.53 -11.10 16.21
C GLN A 99 -5.44 -11.22 17.28
N MET A 100 -4.78 -12.38 17.41
CA MET A 100 -3.75 -12.53 18.43
C MET A 100 -2.49 -11.72 18.10
N VAL A 101 -1.83 -11.24 19.14
CA VAL A 101 -0.52 -10.60 19.07
C VAL A 101 0.46 -11.41 19.89
N THR A 102 1.58 -11.83 19.28
CA THR A 102 2.64 -12.56 19.99
C THR A 102 3.36 -11.65 20.97
N SER A 103 4.15 -12.24 21.89
CA SER A 103 5.02 -11.48 22.79
C SER A 103 6.06 -10.61 22.06
N SER A 104 6.42 -10.97 20.82
CA SER A 104 7.29 -10.17 19.95
C SER A 104 6.55 -9.06 19.19
N GLY A 105 5.24 -8.92 19.38
CA GLY A 105 4.42 -7.90 18.72
C GLY A 105 4.04 -8.24 17.29
N ASP A 106 3.96 -9.53 16.94
CA ASP A 106 3.57 -9.98 15.61
C ASP A 106 2.13 -10.47 15.55
N THR A 107 1.55 -10.51 14.35
CA THR A 107 0.19 -11.02 14.13
C THR A 107 0.18 -12.18 13.12
N PRO A 108 -0.77 -13.13 13.24
CA PRO A 108 -0.95 -14.17 12.22
C PRO A 108 -1.11 -13.58 10.81
N LEU A 109 -1.87 -12.49 10.67
CA LEU A 109 -2.06 -11.83 9.37
C LEU A 109 -0.73 -11.33 8.79
N CYS A 110 0.09 -10.62 9.59
CA CYS A 110 1.38 -10.14 9.12
C CYS A 110 2.35 -11.29 8.83
N GLN A 111 2.29 -12.39 9.56
CA GLN A 111 3.08 -13.60 9.30
C GLN A 111 2.70 -14.29 8.00
N ALA A 112 1.41 -14.51 7.75
CA ALA A 112 0.93 -15.06 6.48
C ALA A 112 1.39 -14.20 5.30
N LEU A 113 1.30 -12.88 5.44
CA LEU A 113 1.82 -11.93 4.47
C LEU A 113 3.31 -12.14 4.26
N ARG A 114 4.17 -11.98 5.28
CA ARG A 114 5.63 -12.14 5.13
C ARG A 114 6.03 -13.51 4.56
N ALA A 115 5.33 -14.58 4.91
CA ALA A 115 5.54 -15.92 4.37
C ALA A 115 5.07 -16.11 2.92
N GLY A 116 4.37 -15.13 2.32
CA GLY A 116 3.89 -15.20 0.95
C GLY A 116 2.67 -16.11 0.78
N ARG A 117 1.81 -16.21 1.81
CA ARG A 117 0.62 -17.06 1.84
C ARG A 117 -0.66 -16.22 1.75
N PRO A 118 -1.05 -15.77 0.54
CA PRO A 118 -2.20 -14.89 0.35
C PRO A 118 -3.53 -15.58 0.69
N ASP A 119 -3.64 -16.88 0.48
CA ASP A 119 -4.75 -17.74 0.86
C ASP A 119 -5.04 -17.67 2.36
N ILE A 120 -4.01 -17.90 3.18
CA ILE A 120 -4.11 -17.81 4.65
C ILE A 120 -4.42 -16.36 5.07
N ALA A 121 -3.77 -15.37 4.47
CA ALA A 121 -3.99 -13.96 4.79
C ALA A 121 -5.43 -13.53 4.48
N ILE A 122 -5.99 -13.94 3.34
CA ILE A 122 -7.39 -13.68 2.96
C ILE A 122 -8.33 -14.36 3.96
N ASN A 123 -8.09 -15.63 4.30
CA ASN A 123 -8.93 -16.35 5.26
C ASN A 123 -8.97 -15.64 6.64
N LEU A 124 -7.80 -15.20 7.13
CA LEU A 124 -7.69 -14.44 8.37
C LEU A 124 -8.48 -13.12 8.33
N VAL A 125 -8.41 -12.36 7.23
CA VAL A 125 -9.16 -11.11 7.07
C VAL A 125 -10.67 -11.35 7.00
N LEU A 126 -11.10 -12.39 6.28
CA LEU A 126 -12.52 -12.78 6.21
C LEU A 126 -13.08 -13.18 7.57
N HIS A 127 -12.24 -13.74 8.46
CA HIS A 127 -12.59 -14.03 9.85
C HIS A 127 -12.25 -12.88 10.82
N GLY A 128 -12.12 -11.66 10.30
CA GLY A 128 -12.09 -10.44 11.08
C GLY A 128 -10.73 -10.08 11.69
N ALA A 129 -9.61 -10.56 11.15
CA ALA A 129 -8.28 -10.03 11.47
C ALA A 129 -8.14 -8.56 11.05
N ASP A 130 -7.51 -7.71 11.88
CA ASP A 130 -7.50 -6.27 11.69
C ASP A 130 -6.42 -5.89 10.68
N PRO A 131 -6.79 -5.31 9.53
CA PRO A 131 -5.83 -4.93 8.51
C PRO A 131 -4.92 -3.74 8.92
N ASN A 132 -5.14 -3.15 10.10
CA ASN A 132 -4.36 -2.03 10.63
C ASN A 132 -3.40 -2.40 11.76
N THR A 133 -3.56 -3.55 12.41
CA THR A 133 -2.67 -3.97 13.49
C THR A 133 -1.30 -4.35 12.91
N PRO A 134 -0.23 -3.60 13.24
CA PRO A 134 1.09 -3.85 12.67
C PRO A 134 1.73 -5.08 13.31
N GLY A 135 2.49 -5.84 12.51
CA GLY A 135 3.30 -6.96 13.01
C GLY A 135 4.74 -6.56 13.31
N LEU A 136 5.65 -7.53 13.21
CA LEU A 136 7.10 -7.31 13.39
C LEU A 136 7.62 -6.13 12.59
N GLY A 137 8.51 -5.35 13.20
CA GLY A 137 9.09 -4.15 12.58
C GLY A 137 8.09 -3.00 12.39
N LYS A 138 6.89 -3.07 12.98
CA LYS A 138 5.80 -2.09 12.83
C LYS A 138 5.29 -1.97 11.38
N HIS A 139 5.43 -3.02 10.57
CA HIS A 139 4.88 -3.05 9.21
C HIS A 139 3.39 -3.42 9.26
N THR A 140 2.53 -2.62 8.64
CA THR A 140 1.09 -2.93 8.54
C THR A 140 0.81 -3.97 7.45
N PRO A 141 -0.32 -4.70 7.56
CA PRO A 141 -0.78 -5.62 6.53
C PRO A 141 -0.81 -5.02 5.11
N VAL A 142 -1.36 -3.81 4.93
CA VAL A 142 -1.40 -3.14 3.61
C VAL A 142 0.00 -2.82 3.08
N ALA A 143 0.91 -2.35 3.94
CA ALA A 143 2.30 -2.12 3.56
C ALA A 143 2.97 -3.43 3.12
N LEU A 144 2.83 -4.51 3.89
CA LEU A 144 3.36 -5.83 3.53
C LEU A 144 2.77 -6.34 2.21
N ALA A 145 1.46 -6.18 1.98
CA ALA A 145 0.78 -6.62 0.76
C ALA A 145 1.25 -5.83 -0.48
N SER A 146 1.56 -4.53 -0.33
CA SER A 146 2.06 -3.70 -1.45
C SER A 146 3.42 -4.13 -2.01
N LEU A 147 4.16 -4.98 -1.29
CA LEU A 147 5.40 -5.59 -1.78
C LEU A 147 5.14 -6.76 -2.75
N ARG A 148 3.88 -7.21 -2.88
CA ARG A 148 3.48 -8.36 -3.71
C ARG A 148 2.66 -7.89 -4.92
N ARG A 149 2.73 -8.64 -6.02
CA ARG A 149 1.85 -8.46 -7.19
C ARG A 149 0.57 -9.28 -7.02
N HIS A 150 -0.19 -9.03 -5.96
CA HIS A 150 -1.41 -9.77 -5.66
C HIS A 150 -2.58 -8.80 -5.42
N PRO A 151 -3.23 -8.32 -6.49
CA PRO A 151 -4.27 -7.29 -6.39
C PRO A 151 -5.46 -7.73 -5.55
N THR A 152 -5.90 -8.99 -5.64
CA THR A 152 -7.02 -9.51 -4.83
C THR A 152 -6.75 -9.43 -3.33
N LEU A 153 -5.58 -9.90 -2.86
CA LEU A 153 -5.17 -9.78 -1.46
C LEU A 153 -5.14 -8.33 -0.99
N LEU A 154 -4.55 -7.44 -1.80
CA LEU A 154 -4.48 -6.02 -1.48
C LEU A 154 -5.89 -5.40 -1.42
N GLN A 155 -6.76 -5.74 -2.36
CA GLN A 155 -8.16 -5.31 -2.39
C GLN A 155 -8.91 -5.77 -1.15
N VAL A 156 -8.81 -7.05 -0.77
CA VAL A 156 -9.43 -7.60 0.44
C VAL A 156 -9.01 -6.84 1.69
N LEU A 157 -7.72 -6.53 1.84
CA LEU A 157 -7.21 -5.74 2.97
C LEU A 157 -7.75 -4.31 2.98
N LEU A 158 -7.85 -3.67 1.82
CA LEU A 158 -8.35 -2.30 1.68
C LEU A 158 -9.87 -2.22 1.90
N GLU A 159 -10.63 -3.21 1.43
CA GLU A 159 -12.07 -3.33 1.65
C GLU A 159 -12.40 -3.64 3.12
N ALA A 160 -11.52 -4.37 3.82
CA ALA A 160 -11.59 -4.57 5.26
C ALA A 160 -11.21 -3.31 6.08
N GLY A 161 -10.87 -2.19 5.43
CA GLY A 161 -10.56 -0.92 6.09
C GLY A 161 -9.09 -0.72 6.45
N GLY A 162 -8.17 -1.44 5.80
CA GLY A 162 -6.74 -1.21 5.96
C GLY A 162 -6.31 0.17 5.45
N ASP A 163 -5.54 0.90 6.27
CA ASP A 163 -5.06 2.24 5.94
C ASP A 163 -3.97 2.21 4.85
N PRO A 164 -4.22 2.74 3.64
CA PRO A 164 -3.25 2.75 2.55
C PRO A 164 -2.10 3.76 2.75
N ASN A 165 -2.20 4.63 3.76
CA ASN A 165 -1.24 5.70 4.04
C ASN A 165 -0.23 5.34 5.12
N LYS A 166 -0.42 4.23 5.83
CA LYS A 166 0.51 3.81 6.88
C LYS A 166 1.81 3.31 6.26
N ALA A 167 2.86 4.10 6.45
CA ALA A 167 4.19 3.79 5.96
C ALA A 167 4.76 2.51 6.58
N PHE A 168 5.73 1.90 5.89
CA PHE A 168 6.56 0.86 6.48
C PHE A 168 7.22 1.38 7.76
N GLY A 169 7.29 0.54 8.79
CA GLY A 169 8.09 0.82 9.97
C GLY A 169 9.53 1.15 9.58
N SER A 170 10.11 2.12 10.28
CA SER A 170 11.44 2.66 10.00
C SER A 170 12.19 2.87 11.32
N PRO A 171 13.50 2.57 11.40
CA PRO A 171 14.34 2.00 10.34
C PRO A 171 13.91 0.58 9.93
N VAL A 172 14.10 0.24 8.67
CA VAL A 172 13.75 -1.09 8.14
C VAL A 172 14.88 -2.07 8.47
N SER A 173 14.56 -3.22 9.06
CA SER A 173 15.58 -4.20 9.48
C SER A 173 16.24 -4.89 8.28
N ALA A 174 17.45 -5.41 8.46
CA ALA A 174 18.16 -6.15 7.43
C ALA A 174 17.39 -7.40 7.00
N GLU A 175 16.79 -8.10 7.97
CA GLU A 175 15.97 -9.29 7.77
C GLU A 175 14.75 -8.95 6.92
N PHE A 176 14.04 -7.85 7.23
CA PHE A 176 12.88 -7.44 6.44
C PHE A 176 13.25 -7.10 4.99
N LEU A 177 14.40 -6.46 4.76
CA LEU A 177 14.86 -6.11 3.42
C LEU A 177 15.13 -7.33 2.53
N THR A 178 15.34 -8.52 3.11
CA THR A 178 15.43 -9.77 2.34
C THR A 178 14.11 -10.13 1.66
N LEU A 179 12.98 -9.71 2.23
CA LEU A 179 11.63 -9.94 1.70
C LEU A 179 11.25 -8.97 0.58
N VAL A 180 12.02 -7.88 0.37
CA VAL A 180 11.75 -6.87 -0.66
C VAL A 180 12.44 -7.30 -1.96
N PRO A 181 11.73 -7.84 -2.99
CA PRO A 181 12.38 -8.44 -4.15
C PRO A 181 13.02 -7.40 -5.07
N ASP A 182 12.45 -6.19 -5.10
CA ASP A 182 12.91 -5.10 -5.96
C ASP A 182 14.13 -4.40 -5.35
N GLY A 183 15.28 -4.47 -6.04
CA GLY A 183 16.55 -3.91 -5.54
C GLY A 183 16.54 -2.38 -5.43
N TYR A 184 15.79 -1.68 -6.28
CA TYR A 184 15.65 -0.22 -6.21
C TYR A 184 14.84 0.17 -4.97
N LEU A 185 13.67 -0.42 -4.76
CA LEU A 185 12.84 -0.21 -3.58
C LEU A 185 13.60 -0.58 -2.30
N ARG A 186 14.30 -1.72 -2.30
CA ARG A 186 15.15 -2.13 -1.17
C ARG A 186 16.18 -1.07 -0.83
N SER A 187 16.81 -0.48 -1.84
CA SER A 187 17.78 0.59 -1.62
C SER A 187 17.13 1.89 -1.15
N GLU A 188 15.93 2.23 -1.61
CA GLU A 188 15.22 3.41 -1.14
C GLU A 188 14.76 3.24 0.30
N MET A 189 14.24 2.07 0.69
CA MET A 189 13.86 1.76 2.07
C MET A 189 15.02 1.80 3.06
N LYS A 190 16.27 1.63 2.60
CA LYS A 190 17.48 1.83 3.42
C LYS A 190 17.82 3.30 3.66
N ARG A 191 17.53 4.16 2.68
CA ARG A 191 17.94 5.58 2.67
C ARG A 191 16.81 6.52 3.12
N GLU A 192 15.57 6.07 2.97
CA GLU A 192 14.37 6.84 3.23
C GLU A 192 13.56 6.26 4.39
N HIS A 193 13.04 7.17 5.20
CA HIS A 193 11.98 6.96 6.16
C HIS A 193 10.62 7.28 5.51
N ARG A 194 9.55 6.76 6.11
CA ARG A 194 8.16 7.03 5.69
C ARG A 194 7.85 6.58 4.24
N VAL A 195 8.48 5.51 3.77
CA VAL A 195 8.09 4.86 2.51
C VAL A 195 6.66 4.33 2.66
N THR A 196 5.74 4.72 1.79
CA THR A 196 4.32 4.32 1.85
C THR A 196 4.03 3.09 0.97
N PRO A 197 2.90 2.40 1.18
CA PRO A 197 2.45 1.35 0.27
C PRO A 197 2.36 1.84 -1.19
N LEU A 198 1.87 3.06 -1.39
CA LEU A 198 1.79 3.68 -2.72
C LEU A 198 3.17 3.86 -3.36
N MET A 199 4.19 4.29 -2.59
CA MET A 199 5.57 4.39 -3.09
C MET A 199 6.14 3.02 -3.46
N ALA A 200 5.90 1.98 -2.64
CA ALA A 200 6.37 0.63 -2.93
C ALA A 200 5.76 0.06 -4.21
N ALA A 201 4.44 0.17 -4.38
CA ALA A 201 3.75 -0.22 -5.61
C ALA A 201 4.26 0.58 -6.83
N SER A 202 4.51 1.89 -6.64
CA SER A 202 5.05 2.76 -7.68
C SER A 202 6.47 2.38 -8.12
N ALA A 203 7.33 2.02 -7.17
CA ALA A 203 8.71 1.58 -7.41
C ALA A 203 8.81 0.27 -8.20
N ARG A 204 7.73 -0.51 -8.19
CA ARG A 204 7.61 -1.83 -8.82
C ARG A 204 6.83 -1.80 -10.14
N GLY A 205 6.28 -0.64 -10.53
CA GLY A 205 5.47 -0.52 -11.73
C GLY A 205 4.16 -1.32 -11.64
N ASP A 206 3.61 -1.49 -10.43
CA ASP A 206 2.39 -2.26 -10.19
C ASP A 206 1.16 -1.37 -10.38
N VAL A 207 0.64 -1.33 -11.61
CA VAL A 207 -0.45 -0.43 -12.04
C VAL A 207 -1.74 -0.75 -11.28
N GLU A 208 -2.03 -2.03 -11.09
CA GLU A 208 -3.22 -2.51 -10.38
C GLU A 208 -3.16 -2.15 -8.90
N ALA A 209 -2.02 -2.39 -8.23
CA ALA A 209 -1.85 -2.00 -6.83
C ALA A 209 -1.92 -0.49 -6.63
N VAL A 210 -1.28 0.30 -7.50
CA VAL A 210 -1.38 1.77 -7.46
C VAL A 210 -2.83 2.21 -7.64
N THR A 211 -3.56 1.62 -8.59
CA THR A 211 -4.97 1.94 -8.83
C THR A 211 -5.85 1.64 -7.61
N LEU A 212 -5.69 0.46 -7.02
CA LEU A 212 -6.41 0.05 -5.80
C LEU A 212 -6.10 0.98 -4.63
N LEU A 213 -4.82 1.27 -4.38
CA LEU A 213 -4.40 2.16 -3.30
C LEU A 213 -5.00 3.57 -3.48
N LEU A 214 -4.94 4.13 -4.69
CA LEU A 214 -5.54 5.45 -4.98
C LEU A 214 -7.06 5.43 -4.81
N LYS A 215 -7.75 4.39 -5.29
CA LYS A 215 -9.20 4.21 -5.16
C LYS A 215 -9.64 4.19 -3.68
N HIS A 216 -8.79 3.64 -2.80
CA HIS A 216 -9.04 3.57 -1.36
C HIS A 216 -8.42 4.73 -0.56
N GLY A 217 -8.00 5.82 -1.22
CA GLY A 217 -7.60 7.05 -0.53
C GLY A 217 -6.11 7.15 -0.15
N ALA A 218 -5.23 6.44 -0.86
CA ALA A 218 -3.79 6.67 -0.75
C ALA A 218 -3.44 8.10 -1.16
N ASP A 219 -2.76 8.82 -0.28
CA ASP A 219 -2.32 10.20 -0.46
C ASP A 219 -1.01 10.25 -1.26
N ARG A 220 -1.08 10.95 -2.39
CA ARG A 220 0.05 11.20 -3.31
C ARG A 220 1.03 12.23 -2.77
N GLY A 221 0.59 13.07 -1.82
CA GLY A 221 1.34 14.15 -1.20
C GLY A 221 2.20 13.73 -0.01
N ILE A 222 2.13 12.48 0.43
CA ILE A 222 3.04 11.99 1.47
C ILE A 222 4.46 11.90 0.88
N ALA A 223 5.37 12.67 1.47
CA ALA A 223 6.80 12.64 1.14
C ALA A 223 7.59 11.73 2.10
N THR A 224 8.64 11.10 1.63
CA THR A 224 9.66 10.46 2.47
C THR A 224 10.52 11.49 3.21
N GLN A 225 11.38 11.01 4.10
CA GLN A 225 12.48 11.79 4.69
C GLN A 225 13.79 11.00 4.59
N PRO A 226 14.96 11.65 4.46
CA PRO A 226 15.17 13.10 4.50
C PRO A 226 15.06 13.77 3.13
N ARG A 227 14.94 13.02 2.02
CA ARG A 227 15.02 13.58 0.66
C ARG A 227 13.69 14.13 0.11
N TYR A 228 12.60 14.07 0.88
CA TYR A 228 11.28 14.58 0.47
C TYR A 228 10.81 14.01 -0.87
N ARG A 229 10.88 12.68 -1.03
CA ARG A 229 10.45 11.99 -2.25
C ARG A 229 8.99 11.59 -2.18
N TYR A 230 8.27 11.74 -3.28
CA TYR A 230 6.86 11.35 -3.41
C TYR A 230 6.75 10.08 -4.24
N ALA A 231 5.59 9.40 -4.21
CA ALA A 231 5.33 8.22 -5.05
C ALA A 231 5.68 8.45 -6.54
N LEU A 232 5.42 9.67 -7.04
CA LEU A 232 5.76 10.05 -8.41
C LEU A 232 7.26 9.94 -8.71
N ASN A 233 8.14 10.26 -7.74
CA ASN A 233 9.58 10.12 -7.91
C ASN A 233 10.02 8.66 -8.03
N PHE A 234 9.37 7.73 -7.30
CA PHE A 234 9.70 6.30 -7.38
C PHE A 234 9.33 5.72 -8.76
N ALA A 235 8.18 6.12 -9.30
CA ALA A 235 7.78 5.74 -10.66
C ALA A 235 8.67 6.39 -11.73
N ALA A 236 9.05 7.66 -11.54
CA ALA A 236 9.83 8.43 -12.49
C ALA A 236 11.26 7.92 -12.66
N ASP A 237 11.96 7.59 -11.58
CA ASP A 237 13.32 7.01 -11.62
C ASP A 237 13.37 5.72 -12.45
N ARG A 238 12.25 4.98 -12.47
CA ARG A 238 12.08 3.70 -13.15
C ARG A 238 11.40 3.84 -14.52
N ARG A 239 10.99 5.06 -14.90
CA ARG A 239 10.25 5.39 -16.13
C ARG A 239 8.94 4.62 -16.29
N TYR A 240 8.23 4.33 -15.20
CA TYR A 240 6.91 3.69 -15.26
C TYR A 240 5.83 4.69 -15.67
N LEU A 241 5.67 4.86 -16.99
CA LEU A 241 4.79 5.85 -17.62
C LEU A 241 3.35 5.81 -17.09
N TYR A 242 2.73 4.63 -17.11
CA TYR A 242 1.34 4.46 -16.69
C TYR A 242 1.14 4.76 -15.21
N VAL A 243 2.08 4.34 -14.36
CA VAL A 243 2.06 4.69 -12.93
C VAL A 243 2.21 6.19 -12.72
N MET A 244 3.13 6.87 -13.43
CA MET A 244 3.24 8.33 -13.34
C MET A 244 1.94 9.02 -13.76
N ARG A 245 1.29 8.55 -14.83
CA ARG A 245 -0.01 9.09 -15.28
C ARG A 245 -1.10 8.90 -14.22
N LEU A 246 -1.24 7.71 -13.64
CA LEU A 246 -2.15 7.44 -12.51
C LEU A 246 -1.87 8.39 -11.33
N LEU A 247 -0.60 8.50 -10.93
CA LEU A 247 -0.12 9.41 -9.89
C LEU A 247 -0.16 10.88 -10.29
N LEU A 248 -0.61 11.22 -11.49
CA LEU A 248 -0.92 12.57 -11.96
C LEU A 248 -2.42 12.76 -12.21
N GLY A 249 -3.26 11.77 -11.88
CA GLY A 249 -4.72 11.84 -12.04
C GLY A 249 -5.19 11.56 -13.46
N ARG A 250 -4.37 10.89 -14.27
CA ARG A 250 -4.69 10.47 -15.64
C ARG A 250 -4.96 8.97 -15.69
N SER A 251 -6.00 8.58 -16.43
CA SER A 251 -6.25 7.16 -16.71
C SER A 251 -5.11 6.58 -17.58
N PRO A 252 -4.66 5.33 -17.31
CA PRO A 252 -3.66 4.66 -18.12
C PRO A 252 -4.22 4.17 -19.47
N ASP A 253 -5.53 3.94 -19.57
CA ASP A 253 -6.16 3.22 -20.68
C ASP A 253 -6.65 4.13 -21.83
N THR A 254 -6.47 5.44 -21.70
CA THR A 254 -6.87 6.39 -22.75
C THR A 254 -5.66 6.80 -23.57
N GLU A 255 -5.79 6.76 -24.90
CA GLU A 255 -4.88 7.46 -25.80
C GLU A 255 -4.59 8.88 -25.26
N PRO A 256 -3.35 9.35 -25.36
CA PRO A 256 -3.02 10.68 -24.88
C PRO A 256 -3.85 11.70 -25.66
N HIS A 257 -4.80 12.35 -24.97
CA HIS A 257 -5.59 13.44 -25.53
C HIS A 257 -4.68 14.53 -26.12
N ILE A 258 -3.55 14.79 -25.46
CA ILE A 258 -2.47 15.62 -26.00
C ILE A 258 -1.18 14.80 -26.04
N LEU A 259 -0.53 14.81 -27.20
CA LEU A 259 0.77 14.19 -27.42
C LEU A 259 1.75 15.23 -27.96
N ILE A 260 2.94 15.31 -27.37
CA ILE A 260 4.08 16.00 -27.98
C ILE A 260 5.05 14.98 -28.55
N THR A 261 5.41 15.14 -29.81
CA THR A 261 6.45 14.33 -30.47
C THR A 261 7.66 15.19 -30.78
N ILE A 262 8.83 14.76 -30.33
CA ILE A 262 10.11 15.42 -30.49
C ILE A 262 10.98 14.56 -31.39
N ASN A 263 11.25 15.04 -32.60
CA ASN A 263 12.14 14.37 -33.53
C ASN A 263 13.56 14.93 -33.39
N LEU A 264 14.50 14.10 -32.92
CA LEU A 264 15.88 14.51 -32.66
C LEU A 264 16.67 14.72 -33.96
N ARG A 265 16.45 13.95 -35.01
CA ARG A 265 17.13 14.14 -36.31
C ARG A 265 16.71 15.45 -36.99
N ASP A 266 15.40 15.66 -37.11
CA ASP A 266 14.83 16.78 -37.84
C ASP A 266 14.79 18.07 -37.02
N GLN A 267 15.06 17.97 -35.71
CA GLN A 267 14.99 19.07 -34.76
C GLN A 267 13.64 19.78 -34.83
N LYS A 268 12.59 18.98 -34.72
CA LYS A 268 11.19 19.43 -34.74
C LYS A 268 10.42 18.93 -33.54
N ALA A 269 9.49 19.77 -33.07
CA ALA A 269 8.47 19.39 -32.11
C ALA A 269 7.09 19.52 -32.77
N LYS A 270 6.26 18.51 -32.57
CA LYS A 270 4.84 18.50 -32.93
C LYS A 270 4.00 18.42 -31.67
N LEU A 271 2.87 19.10 -31.66
CA LEU A 271 1.83 18.93 -30.65
C LEU A 271 0.56 18.51 -31.37
N GLU A 272 0.05 17.36 -30.98
CA GLU A 272 -1.18 16.76 -31.48
C GLU A 272 -2.23 16.77 -30.37
N VAL A 273 -3.48 17.03 -30.75
CA VAL A 273 -4.65 16.92 -29.89
C VAL A 273 -5.59 15.91 -30.54
N GLU A 274 -5.87 14.81 -29.85
CA GLU A 274 -6.70 13.70 -30.36
C GLU A 274 -6.21 13.21 -31.74
N GLY A 275 -4.88 13.05 -31.88
CA GLY A 275 -4.23 12.63 -33.14
C GLY A 275 -4.18 13.69 -34.24
N LYS A 276 -4.78 14.87 -34.05
CA LYS A 276 -4.73 15.96 -35.02
C LYS A 276 -3.56 16.90 -34.75
N LEU A 277 -2.71 17.13 -35.76
CA LEU A 277 -1.61 18.10 -35.66
C LEU A 277 -2.13 19.52 -35.44
N MET A 278 -1.74 20.13 -34.33
CA MET A 278 -2.14 21.49 -33.97
C MET A 278 -0.99 22.48 -34.08
N LEU A 279 0.22 22.08 -33.68
CA LEU A 279 1.42 22.91 -33.75
C LEU A 279 2.60 22.10 -34.27
N GLU A 280 3.43 22.75 -35.08
CA GLU A 280 4.75 22.26 -35.45
C GLU A 280 5.76 23.41 -35.34
N THR A 281 6.95 23.13 -34.80
CA THR A 281 8.01 24.13 -34.70
C THR A 281 9.40 23.50 -34.82
N LYS A 282 10.37 24.29 -35.31
CA LYS A 282 11.80 23.98 -35.11
C LYS A 282 12.14 24.06 -33.63
N ILE A 283 13.09 23.24 -33.20
CA ILE A 283 13.62 23.20 -31.84
C ILE A 283 15.15 23.10 -31.85
N SER A 284 15.75 23.16 -30.66
CA SER A 284 17.14 22.79 -30.43
C SER A 284 17.24 21.85 -29.23
N THR A 285 17.66 20.62 -29.47
CA THR A 285 17.85 19.58 -28.44
C THR A 285 19.30 19.57 -27.93
N GLY A 286 19.62 18.61 -27.09
CA GLY A 286 20.91 18.42 -26.45
C GLY A 286 22.07 18.16 -27.43
N ARG A 287 23.15 18.93 -27.31
CA ARG A 287 24.37 18.76 -28.11
C ARG A 287 25.16 17.53 -27.67
N ARG A 288 26.20 17.16 -28.43
CA ARG A 288 27.14 16.08 -28.07
C ARG A 288 27.69 16.26 -26.65
N GLY A 289 27.64 15.21 -25.83
CA GLY A 289 28.00 15.20 -24.41
C GLY A 289 26.90 15.69 -23.45
N TYR A 290 25.78 16.16 -24.00
CA TYR A 290 24.58 16.58 -23.28
C TYR A 290 23.33 16.19 -24.07
N GLU A 291 23.32 15.00 -24.65
CA GLU A 291 22.28 14.54 -25.55
C GLU A 291 20.90 14.53 -24.85
N THR A 292 19.86 14.93 -25.58
CA THR A 292 18.49 14.71 -25.12
C THR A 292 18.16 13.22 -25.29
N PRO A 293 17.86 12.47 -24.23
CA PRO A 293 17.65 11.03 -24.35
C PRO A 293 16.29 10.75 -25.00
N ALA A 294 16.28 9.87 -26.00
CA ALA A 294 15.05 9.34 -26.58
C ALA A 294 14.22 8.54 -25.55
N GLY A 295 12.93 8.37 -25.83
CA GLY A 295 12.00 7.59 -25.02
C GLY A 295 10.67 8.28 -24.76
N ARG A 296 9.85 7.66 -23.91
CA ARG A 296 8.54 8.16 -23.50
C ARG A 296 8.63 8.86 -22.15
N TYR A 297 7.99 10.02 -22.06
CA TYR A 297 8.01 10.90 -20.89
C TYR A 297 6.61 11.43 -20.59
N VAL A 298 6.44 11.91 -19.37
CA VAL A 298 5.24 12.60 -18.88
C VAL A 298 5.65 13.98 -18.42
N ILE A 299 4.82 14.99 -18.72
CA ILE A 299 4.94 16.32 -18.14
C ILE A 299 4.57 16.23 -16.66
N THR A 300 5.56 16.29 -15.76
CA THR A 300 5.33 16.17 -14.31
C THR A 300 5.08 17.51 -13.64
N ASN A 301 5.62 18.59 -14.21
CA ASN A 301 5.47 19.93 -13.66
C ASN A 301 5.48 20.96 -14.77
N LYS A 302 4.81 22.08 -14.51
CA LYS A 302 4.75 23.23 -15.40
C LYS A 302 5.11 24.47 -14.59
N TYR A 303 6.09 25.22 -15.06
CA TYR A 303 6.50 26.47 -14.46
C TYR A 303 6.54 27.55 -15.53
N LYS A 304 5.73 28.59 -15.35
CA LYS A 304 5.76 29.74 -16.26
C LYS A 304 7.11 30.45 -16.16
N ASP A 305 7.56 30.65 -14.93
CA ASP A 305 8.84 31.29 -14.60
C ASP A 305 9.69 30.28 -13.83
N TRP A 306 10.74 29.77 -14.46
CA TRP A 306 11.65 28.78 -13.88
C TRP A 306 13.09 29.19 -14.11
N THR A 307 13.94 28.92 -13.12
CA THR A 307 15.38 29.13 -13.22
C THR A 307 16.07 27.79 -13.01
N SER A 308 17.03 27.48 -13.89
CA SER A 308 17.79 26.22 -13.79
C SER A 308 18.47 26.09 -12.44
N THR A 309 18.29 24.95 -11.79
CA THR A 309 18.97 24.66 -10.53
C THR A 309 20.47 24.48 -10.72
N ILE A 310 20.91 24.00 -11.89
CA ILE A 310 22.31 23.72 -12.23
C ILE A 310 22.97 24.97 -12.82
N TYR A 311 22.37 25.54 -13.85
CA TYR A 311 23.01 26.61 -14.64
C TYR A 311 22.64 28.02 -14.18
N LYS A 312 21.65 28.16 -13.28
CA LYS A 312 21.15 29.45 -12.77
C LYS A 312 20.67 30.41 -13.87
N VAL A 313 20.22 29.87 -15.01
CA VAL A 313 19.66 30.65 -16.13
C VAL A 313 18.13 30.55 -16.16
N PRO A 314 17.43 31.63 -16.57
CA PRO A 314 15.99 31.59 -16.80
C PRO A 314 15.62 30.60 -17.91
N MET A 315 14.54 29.84 -17.68
CA MET A 315 13.94 28.88 -18.60
C MET A 315 12.42 29.07 -18.60
N PRO A 316 11.91 30.12 -19.26
CA PRO A 316 10.48 30.44 -19.25
C PRO A 316 9.64 29.33 -19.90
N TYR A 317 8.42 29.15 -19.41
CA TYR A 317 7.47 28.12 -19.87
C TYR A 317 8.05 26.70 -19.79
N PHE A 318 8.68 26.37 -18.67
CA PHE A 318 9.33 25.08 -18.46
C PHE A 318 8.30 23.96 -18.21
N LEU A 319 8.34 22.94 -19.06
CA LEU A 319 7.62 21.68 -18.92
C LEU A 319 8.62 20.61 -18.48
N ARG A 320 8.59 20.22 -17.21
CA ARG A 320 9.49 19.19 -16.65
C ARG A 320 9.06 17.80 -17.09
N LEU A 321 10.01 16.98 -17.53
CA LEU A 321 9.76 15.60 -17.92
C LEU A 321 10.20 14.61 -16.84
N ASN A 322 9.34 13.67 -16.46
CA ASN A 322 9.60 12.56 -15.51
C ASN A 322 10.37 12.98 -14.25
N CYS A 323 10.00 14.09 -13.59
CA CYS A 323 10.72 14.61 -12.40
C CYS A 323 12.22 14.85 -12.62
N SER A 324 12.70 14.83 -13.86
CA SER A 324 14.12 14.86 -14.22
C SER A 324 14.62 16.29 -14.37
N ALA A 325 15.92 16.43 -14.64
CA ALA A 325 16.52 17.72 -14.99
C ALA A 325 16.15 18.20 -16.41
N ILE A 326 15.53 17.35 -17.23
CA ILE A 326 15.23 17.63 -18.64
C ILE A 326 13.80 18.15 -18.76
N GLY A 327 13.61 19.11 -19.68
CA GLY A 327 12.31 19.69 -19.98
C GLY A 327 12.27 20.42 -21.30
N LEU A 328 11.06 20.81 -21.70
CA LEU A 328 10.82 21.73 -22.82
C LEU A 328 10.71 23.15 -22.26
N HIS A 329 11.33 24.14 -22.90
CA HIS A 329 11.18 25.54 -22.48
C HIS A 329 11.52 26.54 -23.58
N SER A 330 11.18 27.81 -23.35
CA SER A 330 11.58 28.93 -24.20
C SER A 330 13.10 29.10 -24.20
N GLY A 331 13.69 29.27 -25.37
CA GLY A 331 15.11 29.63 -25.51
C GLY A 331 15.51 29.92 -26.95
N TYR A 332 16.78 30.26 -27.16
CA TYR A 332 17.33 30.45 -28.51
C TYR A 332 17.35 29.13 -29.29
N VAL A 333 16.81 29.14 -30.50
CA VAL A 333 16.65 27.96 -31.35
C VAL A 333 17.47 28.12 -32.63
N THR A 334 18.31 27.13 -32.91
CA THR A 334 19.20 27.09 -34.07
C THR A 334 18.73 26.09 -35.14
N GLY A 335 17.75 25.23 -34.84
CA GLY A 335 17.36 24.11 -35.70
C GLY A 335 18.38 22.97 -35.74
N ARG A 336 19.35 22.95 -34.82
CA ARG A 336 20.33 21.89 -34.62
C ARG A 336 20.52 21.61 -33.12
N PRO A 337 21.07 20.44 -32.74
CA PRO A 337 21.45 20.15 -31.36
C PRO A 337 22.39 21.22 -30.80
N ALA A 338 21.99 21.90 -29.73
CA ALA A 338 22.70 23.07 -29.20
C ALA A 338 22.46 23.36 -27.71
N SER A 339 21.61 22.59 -27.01
CA SER A 339 21.30 22.79 -25.59
C SER A 339 22.13 21.83 -24.70
N HIS A 340 21.96 21.96 -23.38
CA HIS A 340 22.48 21.01 -22.39
C HIS A 340 21.40 20.00 -21.97
N GLY A 341 20.88 19.24 -22.93
CA GLY A 341 19.88 18.18 -22.71
C GLY A 341 18.41 18.62 -22.78
N CYS A 342 18.08 19.85 -22.41
CA CYS A 342 16.71 20.38 -22.53
C CYS A 342 16.30 20.62 -24.00
N ILE A 343 15.00 20.69 -24.27
CA ILE A 343 14.48 21.00 -25.59
C ILE A 343 14.08 22.47 -25.61
N ARG A 344 14.77 23.27 -26.43
CA ARG A 344 14.46 24.69 -26.57
C ARG A 344 13.47 24.92 -27.71
N LEU A 345 12.43 25.69 -27.43
CA LEU A 345 11.42 26.14 -28.37
C LEU A 345 11.52 27.67 -28.56
N PRO A 346 11.13 28.22 -29.72
CA PRO A 346 10.93 29.65 -29.88
C PRO A 346 9.91 30.16 -28.85
N HIS A 347 10.07 31.40 -28.37
CA HIS A 347 9.29 31.93 -27.24
C HIS A 347 7.77 31.75 -27.39
N GLU A 348 7.22 32.19 -28.53
CA GLU A 348 5.78 32.07 -28.80
C GLU A 348 5.31 30.61 -28.87
N MET A 349 6.14 29.70 -29.38
CA MET A 349 5.81 28.28 -29.42
C MET A 349 5.88 27.65 -28.04
N ALA A 350 6.89 27.98 -27.23
CA ALA A 350 6.98 27.54 -25.84
C ALA A 350 5.73 27.95 -25.05
N LYS A 351 5.28 29.20 -25.20
CA LYS A 351 4.05 29.72 -24.60
C LYS A 351 2.81 28.93 -25.04
N LYS A 352 2.67 28.65 -26.36
CA LYS A 352 1.55 27.86 -26.89
C LYS A 352 1.56 26.42 -26.37
N PHE A 353 2.68 25.72 -26.47
CA PHE A 353 2.84 24.35 -25.93
C PHE A 353 2.52 24.33 -24.44
N PHE A 354 3.01 25.31 -23.68
CA PHE A 354 2.71 25.44 -22.26
C PHE A 354 1.23 25.69 -22.00
N SER A 355 0.54 26.51 -22.80
CA SER A 355 -0.89 26.77 -22.60
C SER A 355 -1.78 25.57 -22.95
N MET A 356 -1.41 24.80 -23.99
CA MET A 356 -2.22 23.69 -24.49
C MET A 356 -2.04 22.40 -23.70
N THR A 357 -0.84 22.17 -23.17
CA THR A 357 -0.55 20.96 -22.38
C THR A 357 -0.98 21.11 -20.93
N THR A 358 -0.99 19.99 -20.23
CA THR A 358 -1.31 19.85 -18.82
C THR A 358 -0.37 18.84 -18.17
N VAL A 359 -0.31 18.83 -16.84
CA VAL A 359 0.45 17.80 -16.12
C VAL A 359 -0.18 16.43 -16.38
N GLY A 360 0.65 15.43 -16.64
CA GLY A 360 0.23 14.09 -17.02
C GLY A 360 0.17 13.82 -18.53
N ASP A 361 0.27 14.85 -19.37
CA ASP A 361 0.34 14.66 -20.83
C ASP A 361 1.67 14.03 -21.24
N GLU A 362 1.62 13.30 -22.35
CA GLU A 362 2.73 12.48 -22.83
C GLU A 362 3.64 13.24 -23.80
N VAL A 363 4.94 12.97 -23.69
CA VAL A 363 5.97 13.45 -24.61
C VAL A 363 6.78 12.25 -25.11
N ILE A 364 6.80 12.05 -26.42
CA ILE A 364 7.63 11.04 -27.09
C ILE A 364 8.83 11.75 -27.69
N ILE A 365 10.04 11.25 -27.40
CA ILE A 365 11.29 11.71 -28.00
C ILE A 365 11.83 10.57 -28.86
N GLU A 366 11.91 10.80 -30.16
CA GLU A 366 12.32 9.83 -31.18
C GLU A 366 13.60 10.27 -31.91
N HIS A 367 14.31 9.30 -32.50
CA HIS A 367 15.60 9.53 -33.13
C HIS A 367 15.53 10.15 -34.52
#